data_AF-A0A7S1KIL6-F1
#
_entry.id   AF-A0A7S1KIL6-F1
#
_cell.length_a   1.000
_cell.length_b   1.000
_cell.length_c   1.000
_cell.angle_alpha   90.00
_cell.angle_beta   90.00
_cell.angle_gamma   90.00
#
_symmetry.space_group_name_H-M   'P 1'
#
loop_
_entity.id
_entity.type
_entity.pdbx_description
1 polymer ?
#
loop_
_entity_poly.entity_id
_entity_poly.type
_entity_poly.pdbx_seq_one_letter_code
_entity_poly.pdbx_strand_id
1 'polypeptide(L)'
;SHPPNLLRNIRFSVFGLGDSHYRQFNYAARRLHKRLLQLGAHEFYRIGLGDDQHDFGFEGELDPWMEGLWEALLAIHPIPDGLTILPDDSMPEPMYRSRVVSTGARSGTSSSASSSSSHGHFKFPFAHE
;
A
#
# COMPACT_ATOMS: atom_id res chain seq x y z
N SER A 1 -18.00 21.56 19.85
CA SER A 1 -17.02 20.49 20.12
C SER A 1 -17.69 19.15 19.88
N HIS A 2 -17.01 18.19 19.24
CA HIS A 2 -17.53 16.81 19.12
C HIS A 2 -17.28 16.02 20.40
N PRO A 3 -18.11 15.02 20.73
CA PRO A 3 -17.88 14.17 21.89
C PRO A 3 -16.57 13.38 21.75
N PRO A 4 -15.83 13.15 22.85
CA PRO A 4 -14.50 12.53 22.81
C PRO A 4 -14.52 11.03 22.47
N ASN A 5 -15.69 10.44 22.30
CA ASN A 5 -15.89 9.02 21.99
C ASN A 5 -16.64 8.79 20.67
N LEU A 6 -16.73 9.83 19.82
CA LEU A 6 -17.43 9.77 18.54
C LEU A 6 -16.94 8.61 17.65
N LEU A 7 -15.66 8.28 17.72
CA LEU A 7 -14.98 7.29 16.89
C LEU A 7 -14.52 6.05 17.68
N ARG A 8 -15.10 5.78 18.85
CA ARG A 8 -14.68 4.67 19.74
C ARG A 8 -14.66 3.27 19.12
N ASN A 9 -15.38 3.05 18.03
CA ASN A 9 -15.44 1.75 17.34
C ASN A 9 -14.53 1.70 16.10
N ILE A 10 -13.74 2.75 15.85
CA ILE A 10 -12.84 2.82 14.71
C ILE A 10 -11.44 2.42 15.17
N ARG A 11 -10.83 1.49 14.45
CA ARG A 11 -9.39 1.22 14.51
C ARG A 11 -8.72 1.90 13.32
N PHE A 12 -7.59 2.54 13.54
CA PHE A 12 -6.89 3.26 12.49
C PHE A 12 -5.37 3.13 12.58
N SER A 13 -4.71 3.43 11.47
CA SER A 13 -3.31 3.81 11.39
C SER A 13 -3.20 4.94 10.35
N VAL A 14 -2.12 5.71 10.36
CA VAL A 14 -1.91 6.85 9.45
C VAL A 14 -0.52 6.74 8.85
N PHE A 15 -0.43 6.90 7.53
CA PHE A 15 0.84 7.21 6.87
C PHE A 15 0.77 8.64 6.32
N GLY A 16 1.76 9.45 6.65
CA GLY A 16 1.88 10.83 6.18
C GLY A 16 2.97 10.97 5.14
N LEU A 17 2.72 11.82 4.15
CA LEU A 17 3.73 12.29 3.21
C LEU A 17 4.11 13.72 3.60
N GLY A 18 5.41 13.94 3.77
CA GLY A 18 5.97 15.24 4.11
C GLY A 18 7.33 15.43 3.50
N ASP A 19 7.88 16.62 3.75
CA ASP A 19 9.21 17.01 3.31
C ASP A 19 9.82 17.82 4.47
N SER A 20 10.95 17.35 5.00
CA SER A 20 11.60 17.93 6.17
C SER A 20 12.30 19.27 5.90
N HIS A 21 12.46 19.69 4.64
CA HIS A 21 12.84 21.06 4.31
C HIS A 21 11.76 22.07 4.67
N TYR A 22 10.49 21.65 4.72
CA TYR A 22 9.41 22.51 5.17
C TYR A 22 9.29 22.46 6.70
N ARG A 23 9.13 23.64 7.31
CA ARG A 23 8.95 23.80 8.77
C ARG A 23 7.81 22.96 9.35
N GLN A 24 6.80 22.65 8.53
CA GLN A 24 5.60 21.91 8.91
C GLN A 24 5.65 20.44 8.44
N PHE A 25 6.79 19.78 8.62
CA PHE A 25 6.97 18.37 8.30
C PHE A 25 5.81 17.51 8.86
N ASN A 26 5.12 16.82 7.95
CA ASN A 26 4.00 15.92 8.22
C ASN A 26 2.87 16.50 9.09
N TYR A 27 2.68 17.83 9.07
CA TYR A 27 1.74 18.50 9.96
C TYR A 27 0.29 18.01 9.81
N ALA A 28 -0.15 17.73 8.59
CA ALA A 28 -1.49 17.20 8.32
C ALA A 28 -1.69 15.81 8.96
N ALA A 29 -0.75 14.87 8.74
CA ALA A 29 -0.79 13.52 9.29
C ALA A 29 -0.78 13.53 10.83
N ARG A 30 0.11 14.32 11.43
CA ARG A 30 0.21 14.47 12.89
C ARG A 30 -1.06 15.06 13.50
N ARG A 31 -1.70 16.02 12.83
CA ARG A 31 -2.98 16.59 13.27
C ARG A 31 -4.14 15.61 13.15
N LEU A 32 -4.20 14.88 12.05
CA LEU A 32 -5.22 13.86 11.83
C LEU A 32 -5.13 12.77 12.90
N HIS A 33 -3.95 12.19 13.10
CA HIS A 33 -3.69 11.17 14.11
C HIS A 33 -4.10 11.63 15.51
N LYS A 34 -3.62 12.81 15.94
CA LYS A 34 -4.01 13.40 17.23
C LYS A 34 -5.53 13.58 17.34
N ARG A 35 -6.19 13.99 16.25
CA ARG A 35 -7.64 14.22 16.26
C ARG A 35 -8.43 12.92 16.35
N LEU A 36 -7.98 11.86 15.68
CA LEU A 36 -8.61 10.53 15.75
C LEU A 36 -8.54 9.98 17.18
N LEU A 37 -7.37 10.08 17.84
CA LEU A 37 -7.22 9.70 19.25
C LEU A 37 -8.13 10.52 20.17
N GLN A 38 -8.20 11.84 19.99
CA GLN A 38 -9.08 12.72 20.77
C GLN A 38 -10.58 12.42 20.61
N LEU A 39 -10.97 11.78 19.51
CA LEU A 39 -12.33 11.35 19.23
C LEU A 39 -12.60 9.90 19.65
N GLY A 40 -11.63 9.25 20.28
CA GLY A 40 -11.74 7.92 20.87
C GLY A 40 -11.41 6.78 19.93
N ALA A 41 -10.93 7.06 18.71
CA ALA A 41 -10.47 6.00 17.81
C ALA A 41 -9.23 5.28 18.38
N HIS A 42 -9.08 4.01 18.05
CA HIS A 42 -8.01 3.15 18.52
C HIS A 42 -6.92 3.01 17.45
N GLU A 43 -5.72 3.50 17.74
CA GLU A 43 -4.57 3.24 16.88
C GLU A 43 -4.17 1.77 16.99
N PHE A 44 -4.21 1.02 15.89
CA PHE A 44 -3.82 -0.39 15.88
C PHE A 44 -2.37 -0.60 15.44
N TYR A 45 -1.79 0.39 14.76
CA TYR A 45 -0.42 0.38 14.29
C TYR A 45 0.11 1.81 14.18
N ARG A 46 1.40 2.00 14.45
CA ARG A 46 2.03 3.33 14.58
C ARG A 46 1.76 4.23 13.36
N ILE A 47 1.74 5.54 13.58
CA ILE A 47 1.85 6.52 12.50
C ILE A 47 3.20 6.38 11.77
N GLY A 48 3.18 6.36 10.43
CA GLY A 48 4.36 6.47 9.56
C GLY A 48 4.48 7.88 9.00
N LEU A 49 5.71 8.40 8.89
CA LEU A 49 6.01 9.77 8.47
C LEU A 49 7.06 9.77 7.35
N GLY A 50 6.60 9.59 6.11
CA GLY A 50 7.47 9.65 4.94
C GLY A 50 8.08 11.04 4.74
N ASP A 51 9.35 11.07 4.35
CA ASP A 51 10.13 12.28 4.08
C ASP A 51 10.71 12.27 2.67
N ASP A 52 10.29 13.22 1.83
CA ASP A 52 10.81 13.40 0.47
C ASP A 52 12.32 13.75 0.44
N GLN A 53 12.89 14.17 1.57
CA GLN A 53 14.32 14.50 1.70
C GLN A 53 15.21 13.34 2.15
N HIS A 54 14.63 12.17 2.41
CA HIS A 54 15.41 10.97 2.69
C HIS A 54 16.12 10.48 1.41
N ASP A 55 17.23 9.74 1.54
CA ASP A 55 17.99 9.22 0.39
C ASP A 55 17.14 8.33 -0.54
N PHE A 56 16.12 7.68 0.03
CA PHE A 56 15.13 6.86 -0.67
C PHE A 56 13.76 7.55 -0.77
N GLY A 57 13.70 8.87 -0.55
CA GLY A 57 12.45 9.62 -0.43
C GLY A 57 11.53 9.03 0.65
N PHE A 58 10.22 9.24 0.47
CA PHE A 58 9.23 8.74 1.43
C PHE A 58 9.21 7.20 1.54
N GLU A 59 9.75 6.48 0.56
CA GLU A 59 9.84 5.01 0.56
C GLU A 59 10.71 4.50 1.71
N GLY A 60 11.71 5.29 2.14
CA GLY A 60 12.56 4.95 3.27
C GLY A 60 11.82 4.70 4.60
N GLU A 61 10.66 5.34 4.79
CA GLU A 61 9.74 5.02 5.91
C GLU A 61 8.56 4.17 5.45
N LEU A 62 8.09 4.31 4.20
CA LEU A 62 6.93 3.56 3.71
C LEU A 62 7.15 2.06 3.76
N ASP A 63 8.30 1.58 3.29
CA ASP A 63 8.60 0.14 3.20
C ASP A 63 8.59 -0.54 4.58
N PRO A 64 9.41 -0.12 5.57
CA PRO A 64 9.37 -0.71 6.91
C PRO A 64 8.06 -0.42 7.65
N TRP A 65 7.32 0.62 7.27
CA TRP A 65 5.98 0.86 7.80
C TRP A 65 4.95 -0.13 7.25
N MET A 66 4.94 -0.39 5.94
CA MET A 66 4.03 -1.34 5.30
C MET A 66 4.24 -2.77 5.79
N GLU A 67 5.50 -3.21 5.94
CA GLU A 67 5.81 -4.56 6.44
C GLU A 67 5.14 -4.82 7.80
N GLY A 68 5.40 -3.97 8.80
CA GLY A 68 4.78 -4.14 10.11
C GLY A 68 3.28 -3.82 10.13
N LEU A 69 2.77 -3.02 9.18
CA LEU A 69 1.32 -2.79 9.07
C LEU A 69 0.62 -4.11 8.72
N TRP A 70 1.19 -4.88 7.79
CA TRP A 70 0.66 -6.19 7.43
C TRP A 70 0.70 -7.17 8.59
N GLU A 71 1.80 -7.21 9.34
CA GLU A 71 1.89 -8.03 10.56
C GLU A 71 0.79 -7.66 11.57
N ALA A 72 0.60 -6.36 11.82
CA ALA A 72 -0.43 -5.87 12.73
C ALA A 72 -1.85 -6.19 12.23
N LEU A 73 -2.09 -6.06 10.91
CA LEU A 73 -3.38 -6.41 10.30
C LEU A 73 -3.67 -7.91 10.41
N LEU A 74 -2.71 -8.77 10.11
CA LEU A 74 -2.84 -10.22 10.19
C LEU A 74 -3.04 -10.70 11.63
N ALA A 75 -2.44 -10.03 12.61
CA ALA A 75 -2.69 -10.31 14.03
C ALA A 75 -4.14 -10.01 14.44
N ILE A 76 -4.76 -8.99 13.84
CA ILE A 76 -6.14 -8.56 14.12
C ILE A 76 -7.16 -9.34 13.29
N HIS A 77 -6.80 -9.66 12.06
CA HIS A 77 -7.59 -10.36 11.07
C HIS A 77 -6.76 -11.50 10.48
N PRO A 78 -6.67 -12.64 11.19
CA PRO A 78 -5.98 -13.80 10.70
C PRO A 78 -6.57 -14.29 9.38
N ILE A 79 -5.73 -14.92 8.57
CA ILE A 79 -6.15 -15.53 7.32
C ILE A 79 -7.09 -16.69 7.64
N PRO A 80 -8.27 -16.77 7.01
CA PRO A 80 -9.17 -17.90 7.17
C PRO A 80 -8.49 -19.23 6.81
N ASP A 81 -8.91 -20.31 7.48
CA ASP A 81 -8.41 -21.65 7.19
C ASP A 81 -8.59 -21.99 5.71
N GLY A 82 -7.56 -22.57 5.11
CA GLY A 82 -7.54 -22.98 3.70
C GLY A 82 -7.03 -21.91 2.73
N LEU A 83 -6.79 -20.67 3.16
CA LEU A 83 -6.18 -19.64 2.33
C LEU A 83 -4.70 -19.46 2.67
N THR A 84 -3.87 -19.22 1.65
CA THR A 84 -2.44 -18.90 1.82
C THR A 84 -2.10 -17.54 1.20
N ILE A 85 -1.12 -16.85 1.80
CA ILE A 85 -0.56 -15.62 1.23
C ILE A 85 0.14 -15.96 -0.08
N LEU A 86 -0.21 -15.26 -1.16
CA LEU A 86 0.50 -15.36 -2.42
C LEU A 86 1.94 -14.85 -2.26
N PRO A 87 2.96 -15.56 -2.80
CA PRO A 87 4.33 -15.05 -2.83
C PRO A 87 4.40 -13.73 -3.62
N ASP A 88 5.28 -12.82 -3.22
CA ASP A 88 5.45 -11.52 -3.89
C ASP A 88 5.80 -11.65 -5.38
N ASP A 89 6.54 -12.69 -5.75
CA ASP A 89 6.94 -12.98 -7.13
C ASP A 89 5.82 -13.67 -7.95
N SER A 90 4.67 -13.96 -7.34
CA SER A 90 3.58 -14.60 -8.05
C SER A 90 2.87 -13.61 -8.98
N MET A 91 2.77 -13.97 -10.26
CA MET A 91 1.96 -13.22 -11.21
C MET A 91 0.52 -13.77 -11.12
N PRO A 92 -0.45 -13.02 -10.58
CA PRO A 92 -1.82 -13.48 -10.49
C PRO A 92 -2.37 -13.71 -11.90
N GLU A 93 -3.27 -14.68 -12.03
CA GLU A 93 -3.92 -14.96 -13.31
C GLU A 93 -4.59 -13.68 -13.85
N PRO A 94 -4.36 -13.33 -15.13
CA PRO A 94 -4.94 -12.14 -15.69
C PRO A 94 -6.46 -12.27 -15.74
N MET A 95 -7.17 -11.27 -15.20
CA MET A 95 -8.65 -11.22 -15.26
C MET A 95 -9.19 -11.32 -16.70
N TYR A 96 -8.42 -10.84 -17.68
CA TYR A 96 -8.78 -10.86 -19.08
C TYR A 96 -7.65 -11.42 -19.91
N ARG A 97 -7.98 -12.40 -20.76
CA ARG A 97 -7.06 -12.91 -21.78
C ARG A 97 -7.44 -12.33 -23.14
N SER A 98 -6.67 -11.38 -23.63
CA SER A 98 -6.82 -10.91 -25.01
C SER A 98 -6.28 -11.96 -25.98
N ARG A 99 -6.89 -12.05 -27.17
CA ARG A 99 -6.38 -12.85 -28.29
C ARG A 99 -6.15 -11.90 -29.46
N VAL A 100 -5.00 -12.03 -30.11
CA VAL A 100 -4.73 -11.29 -31.35
C VAL A 100 -5.63 -11.87 -32.44
N VAL A 101 -6.55 -11.05 -32.93
CA VAL A 101 -7.35 -11.38 -34.12
C VAL A 101 -6.61 -10.79 -35.32
N SER A 102 -5.95 -11.64 -36.11
CA SER A 102 -5.34 -11.19 -37.37
C SER A 102 -6.47 -10.89 -38.36
N THR A 103 -6.84 -9.62 -38.49
CA THR A 103 -7.67 -9.15 -39.58
C THR A 103 -6.84 -9.18 -40.86
N GLY A 104 -7.10 -10.19 -41.71
CA GLY A 104 -6.81 -10.19 -43.15
C GLY A 104 -5.41 -9.71 -43.56
N ALA A 105 -4.49 -10.67 -43.67
CA ALA A 105 -3.26 -10.66 -44.46
C ALA A 105 -2.81 -9.33 -45.09
N ARG A 106 -1.77 -8.71 -44.51
CA ARG A 106 -0.59 -8.29 -45.29
C ARG A 106 0.67 -8.68 -44.56
N SER A 107 1.45 -9.53 -45.24
CA SER A 107 2.77 -10.02 -44.87
C SER A 107 3.73 -8.87 -44.55
N GLY A 108 4.30 -8.88 -43.36
CA GLY A 108 5.34 -7.96 -42.93
C GLY A 108 5.91 -8.40 -41.59
N THR A 109 6.98 -9.19 -41.65
CA THR A 109 7.79 -9.62 -40.53
C THR A 109 8.47 -8.45 -39.83
N SER A 110 8.34 -8.34 -38.51
CA SER A 110 9.52 -8.29 -37.61
C SER A 110 9.12 -8.26 -36.14
N SER A 111 9.81 -9.11 -35.41
CA SER A 111 9.89 -9.20 -33.95
C SER A 111 10.74 -8.07 -33.37
N SER A 112 10.39 -7.58 -32.18
CA SER A 112 11.39 -7.36 -31.12
C SER A 112 10.74 -7.16 -29.75
N ALA A 113 11.38 -7.79 -28.77
CA ALA A 113 11.06 -7.88 -27.35
C ALA A 113 10.82 -6.54 -26.64
N SER A 114 9.89 -6.55 -25.69
CA SER A 114 9.70 -5.51 -24.68
C SER A 114 10.58 -5.82 -23.47
N SER A 115 11.57 -4.96 -23.21
CA SER A 115 12.32 -4.94 -21.95
C SER A 115 11.46 -4.30 -20.86
N SER A 116 11.04 -5.06 -19.85
CA SER A 116 10.42 -4.52 -18.64
C SER A 116 11.51 -4.14 -17.64
N SER A 117 11.66 -2.82 -17.42
CA SER A 117 12.42 -2.27 -16.30
C SER A 117 11.68 -2.62 -15.00
N SER A 118 12.35 -3.37 -14.12
CA SER A 118 11.87 -3.67 -12.78
C SER A 118 12.01 -2.43 -11.89
N HIS A 119 10.99 -1.59 -11.88
CA HIS A 119 10.76 -0.70 -10.75
C HIS A 119 10.04 -1.52 -9.67
N GLY A 120 10.53 -1.44 -8.42
CA GLY A 120 9.96 -2.15 -7.27
C GLY A 120 8.47 -1.90 -7.18
N HIS A 121 7.70 -2.90 -7.57
CA HIS A 121 6.25 -2.83 -7.66
C HIS A 121 5.69 -3.70 -6.54
N PHE A 122 5.53 -3.12 -5.35
CA PHE A 122 4.82 -3.77 -4.25
C PHE A 122 3.41 -4.12 -4.71
N LYS A 123 3.11 -5.41 -4.76
CA LYS A 123 1.81 -5.93 -5.18
C LYS A 123 1.18 -6.62 -3.97
N PHE A 124 -0.02 -6.16 -3.61
CA PHE A 124 -0.76 -6.60 -2.43
C PHE A 124 -0.86 -8.13 -2.33
N PRO A 125 -0.77 -8.71 -1.12
CA PRO A 125 -1.08 -10.12 -0.93
C PRO A 125 -2.57 -10.34 -1.21
N PHE A 126 -2.89 -10.86 -2.40
CA PHE A 126 -4.21 -11.39 -2.69
C PHE A 126 -4.29 -12.80 -2.10
N ALA A 127 -5.37 -13.11 -1.40
CA ALA A 127 -5.67 -14.49 -1.02
C ALA A 127 -6.35 -15.22 -2.19
N HIS A 128 -6.02 -16.49 -2.39
CA HIS A 128 -6.66 -17.37 -3.38
C HIS A 128 -7.08 -18.68 -2.70
N GLU A 129 -8.16 -19.28 -3.19
CA GLU A 129 -8.66 -20.61 -2.81
C GLU A 129 -7.68 -21.74 -3.13
#